data_AF-A0A9D9CB34-F1
#
_entry.id   AF-A0A9D9CB34-F1
#
_cell.length_a   1.000
_cell.length_b   1.000
_cell.length_c   1.000
_cell.angle_alpha   90.00
_cell.angle_beta   90.00
_cell.angle_gamma   90.00
#
_symmetry.space_group_name_H-M   'P 1'
#
loop_
_entity.id
_entity.type
_entity.pdbx_description
1 polymer ?
#
loop_
_entity_poly.entity_id
_entity_poly.type
_entity_poly.pdbx_seq_one_letter_code
_entity_poly.pdbx_strand_id
1 'polypeptide(L)' 'ELGGPAVFLASKASDAVNGHILYVDGGILAYIGKQPK' A
#
# COMPACT_ATOMS: atom_id res chain seq x y z
N GLU A 1 -3.01 -9.43 3.38
CA GLU A 1 -2.20 -10.11 2.35
C GLU A 1 -0.92 -9.33 2.10
N LEU A 2 0.23 -9.81 2.60
CA LEU A 2 1.50 -9.08 2.52
C LEU A 2 2.41 -9.55 1.37
N GLY A 3 2.10 -10.70 0.75
CA GLY A 3 2.94 -11.33 -0.25
C GLY A 3 3.10 -10.51 -1.53
N GLY A 4 2.01 -10.04 -2.13
CA GLY A 4 2.04 -9.25 -3.37
C GLY A 4 2.86 -7.95 -3.24
N PRO A 5 2.57 -7.11 -2.23
CA PRO A 5 3.33 -5.88 -1.98
C PRO A 5 4.82 -6.13 -1.69
N ALA A 6 5.14 -7.17 -0.91
CA ALA A 6 6.53 -7.52 -0.61
C ALA A 6 7.28 -8.00 -1.86
N VAL A 7 6.65 -8.79 -2.72
CA VAL A 7 7.23 -9.23 -4.01
C VAL A 7 7.44 -8.05 -4.96
N PHE A 8 6.50 -7.11 -5.01
CA PHE A 8 6.65 -5.89 -5.81
C PHE A 8 7.84 -5.03 -5.36
N LEU A 9 7.95 -4.77 -4.05
CA LEU A 9 9.06 -4.00 -3.46
C LEU A 9 10.42 -4.72 -3.57
N ALA A 10 10.44 -6.05 -3.64
CA ALA A 10 11.67 -6.81 -3.86
C ALA A 10 12.12 -6.89 -5.33
N SER A 11 11.30 -6.36 -6.26
CA SER A 11 11.54 -6.45 -7.70
C SER A 11 12.09 -5.15 -8.28
N LYS A 12 12.74 -5.24 -9.46
CA LYS A 12 13.20 -4.07 -10.24
C LYS A 12 12.08 -3.10 -10.65
N ALA A 13 10.82 -3.51 -10.55
CA ALA A 13 9.69 -2.62 -10.80
C ALA A 13 9.55 -1.50 -9.76
N SER A 14 10.27 -1.60 -8.63
CA SER A 14 10.24 -0.64 -7.52
C SER A 14 11.45 0.29 -7.46
N ASP A 15 12.34 0.29 -8.46
CA ASP A 15 13.59 1.07 -8.45
C ASP A 15 13.36 2.60 -8.30
N ALA A 16 12.18 3.09 -8.68
CA ALA A 16 11.77 4.49 -8.52
C ALA A 16 10.92 4.76 -7.24
N VAL A 17 10.65 3.76 -6.42
CA VAL A 17 9.71 3.81 -5.28
C VAL A 17 10.50 3.66 -3.97
N ASN A 18 10.91 4.78 -3.38
CA ASN A 18 11.62 4.81 -2.10
C ASN A 18 11.04 5.89 -1.17
N GLY A 19 11.29 5.79 0.16
CA GLY A 19 10.89 6.79 1.15
C GLY A 19 9.40 6.81 1.54
N HIS A 20 8.59 5.87 1.05
CA HIS A 20 7.14 5.81 1.30
C HIS A 20 6.79 4.68 2.29
N ILE A 21 5.77 4.90 3.12
CA ILE A 21 5.19 3.87 3.99
C ILE A 21 3.96 3.27 3.29
N LEU A 22 4.00 1.97 2.98
CA LEU A 22 2.90 1.27 2.32
C LEU A 22 2.01 0.58 3.37
N TYR A 23 0.79 1.10 3.54
CA TYR A 23 -0.23 0.48 4.38
C TYR A 23 -1.05 -0.52 3.55
N VAL A 24 -1.16 -1.76 4.05
CA VAL A 24 -1.90 -2.85 3.38
C VAL A 24 -3.04 -3.30 4.30
N ASP A 25 -4.06 -2.46 4.41
CA ASP A 25 -5.19 -2.63 5.33
C ASP A 25 -6.55 -2.77 4.63
N GLY A 26 -6.56 -2.98 3.31
CA GLY A 26 -7.79 -3.06 2.52
C GLY A 26 -8.50 -1.72 2.30
N GLY A 27 -7.83 -0.59 2.56
CA GLY A 27 -8.37 0.75 2.35
C GLY A 27 -9.06 1.35 3.57
N ILE A 28 -8.97 0.71 4.74
CA ILE A 28 -9.60 1.18 5.99
C ILE A 28 -9.04 2.56 6.37
N LEU A 29 -7.72 2.76 6.35
CA LEU A 29 -7.09 4.04 6.63
C LEU A 29 -7.50 5.12 5.61
N ALA A 30 -7.78 4.74 4.36
CA ALA A 30 -8.28 5.65 3.33
C ALA A 30 -9.76 6.04 3.52
N TYR A 31 -10.47 5.35 4.41
CA TYR A 31 -11.93 5.44 4.59
C TYR A 31 -12.36 5.97 5.97
N ILE A 32 -11.48 5.98 6.97
CA ILE A 32 -11.77 6.57 8.28
C ILE A 32 -12.14 8.06 8.09
N GLY A 33 -13.37 8.42 8.46
CA GLY A 33 -13.90 9.79 8.37
C GLY A 33 -14.67 10.13 7.09
N LYS A 34 -14.71 9.24 6.08
CA LYS A 34 -15.64 9.38 4.95
C LYS A 34 -16.95 8.68 5.28
N GLN A 35 -17.94 9.44 5.73
CA GLN A 35 -19.30 8.93 5.83
C GLN A 35 -19.91 8.90 4.42
N PRO A 36 -20.29 7.71 3.88
CA PRO A 36 -21.03 7.67 2.63
C PRO A 36 -22.39 8.33 2.83
N LYS A 37 -22.84 9.12 1.85
CA LYS A 37 -24.22 9.62 1.77
C LYS A 37 -25.14 8.52 1.27
#